data_AF-A0A844G913-F1
#
_entry.id   AF-A0A844G913-F1
#
_cell.length_a   1.000
_cell.length_b   1.000
_cell.length_c   1.000
_cell.angle_alpha   90.00
_cell.angle_beta   90.00
_cell.angle_gamma   90.00
#
_symmetry.space_group_name_H-M   'P 1'
#
loop_
_entity.id
_entity.type
_entity.pdbx_description
1 polymer ?
#
loop_
_entity_poly.entity_id
_entity_poly.type
_entity_poly.pdbx_seq_one_letter_code
_entity_poly.pdbx_strand_id
1 'polypeptide(L)' 'MTEAGKSDNWATLSPAEKKLELFRRQKELLDTFLATGAISQSQHDKSLNCLIEKMGIGEENR' A
#
# COMPACT_ATOMS: atom_id res chain seq x y z
N MET A 1 19.01 -6.44 2.12
CA MET A 1 18.40 -7.78 2.20
C MET A 1 16.91 -7.58 2.08
N THR A 2 16.33 -7.90 0.93
CA THR A 2 14.94 -7.57 0.58
C THR A 2 14.03 -8.66 1.16
N GLU A 3 13.36 -8.38 2.27
CA GLU A 3 12.43 -9.32 2.93
C GLU A 3 11.10 -9.47 2.16
N ALA A 4 11.17 -9.97 0.92
CA ALA A 4 10.01 -10.40 0.14
C ALA A 4 9.47 -11.76 0.64
N GLY A 5 9.26 -11.88 1.95
CA GLY A 5 9.09 -13.16 2.66
C GLY A 5 7.97 -13.19 3.69
N LYS A 6 6.85 -12.49 3.48
CA LYS A 6 5.60 -12.72 4.23
C LYS A 6 4.41 -12.78 3.29
N SER A 7 4.31 -13.88 2.55
CA SER A 7 3.11 -14.24 1.77
C SER A 7 2.33 -15.40 2.39
N ASP A 8 2.86 -16.04 3.44
CA ASP A 8 2.34 -17.28 3.99
C ASP A 8 1.13 -17.07 4.93
N ASN A 9 1.04 -15.92 5.59
CA ASN A 9 -0.07 -15.62 6.50
C ASN A 9 -1.28 -14.94 5.84
N TRP A 10 -1.27 -14.69 4.52
CA TRP A 10 -2.42 -14.05 3.87
C TRP A 10 -3.73 -14.82 4.12
N ALA A 11 -3.69 -16.15 4.16
CA ALA A 11 -4.87 -16.96 4.44
C ALA A 11 -5.39 -16.78 5.88
N THR A 12 -4.50 -16.53 6.85
CA THR A 12 -4.80 -16.44 8.30
C THR A 12 -5.18 -15.02 8.75
N LEU A 13 -4.84 -13.99 7.97
CA LEU A 13 -5.16 -12.60 8.28
C LEU A 13 -6.66 -12.30 8.26
N SER A 14 -7.09 -11.49 9.22
CA SER A 14 -8.44 -10.92 9.26
C SER A 14 -8.69 -9.95 8.10
N PRO A 15 -9.96 -9.66 7.73
CA PRO A 15 -10.27 -8.74 6.64
C PRO A 15 -9.63 -7.35 6.80
N ALA A 16 -9.51 -6.85 8.04
CA ALA A 16 -8.84 -5.58 8.33
C ALA A 16 -7.32 -5.66 8.12
N GLU A 17 -6.69 -6.73 8.57
CA GLU A 17 -5.24 -6.94 8.39
C GLU A 17 -4.89 -7.16 6.91
N LYS A 18 -5.73 -7.88 6.16
CA LYS A 18 -5.61 -8.02 4.71
C LYS A 18 -5.64 -6.68 4.00
N LYS A 19 -6.53 -5.77 4.42
CA LYS A 19 -6.58 -4.41 3.87
C LYS A 19 -5.30 -3.62 4.17
N LEU A 20 -4.79 -3.70 5.40
CA LEU A 20 -3.54 -3.04 5.78
C LEU A 20 -2.33 -3.59 5.02
N GLU A 21 -2.24 -4.91 4.87
CA GLU A 21 -1.17 -5.56 4.10
C GLU A 21 -1.25 -5.20 2.62
N LEU A 22 -2.44 -5.20 2.02
CA LEU A 22 -2.65 -4.71 0.64
C LEU A 22 -2.25 -3.26 0.49
N PHE A 23 -2.61 -2.40 1.45
CA PHE A 23 -2.25 -1.00 1.44
C PHE A 23 -0.73 -0.81 1.46
N ARG A 24 -0.03 -1.53 2.35
CA ARG A 24 1.44 -1.49 2.42
C ARG A 24 2.09 -1.91 1.10
N ARG A 25 1.65 -3.03 0.52
CA ARG A 25 2.18 -3.52 -0.76
C ARG A 25 1.96 -2.54 -1.90
N GLN A 26 0.78 -1.92 -1.97
CA GLN A 26 0.48 -0.93 -2.99
C GLN A 26 1.26 0.38 -2.77
N LYS A 27 1.46 0.79 -1.53
CA LYS A 27 2.31 1.93 -1.18
C LYS A 27 3.77 1.69 -1.61
N GLU A 28 4.34 0.52 -1.30
CA GLU A 28 5.70 0.16 -1.75
C GLU A 28 5.83 0.16 -3.28
N LEU A 29 4.79 -0.31 -3.99
CA LEU A 29 4.77 -0.28 -5.45
C LEU A 29 4.75 1.16 -5.99
N LEU A 30 3.93 2.04 -5.40
CA LEU A 30 3.91 3.46 -5.75
C LEU A 30 5.26 4.13 -5.46
N ASP A 31 5.88 3.83 -4.32
CA ASP A 31 7.21 4.34 -3.94
C ASP A 31 8.28 3.87 -4.94
N THR A 32 8.21 2.62 -5.39
CA THR A 32 9.07 2.09 -6.44
C THR A 32 8.85 2.82 -7.78
N PHE A 33 7.61 3.10 -8.15
CA PHE A 33 7.32 3.88 -9.37
C PHE A 33 7.83 5.32 -9.26
N LEU A 34 7.80 5.91 -8.07
CA LEU A 34 8.36 7.23 -7.82
C LEU A 34 9.89 7.20 -7.90
N ALA A 35 10.53 6.21 -7.26
CA ALA A 35 11.99 6.03 -7.26
C ALA A 35 12.55 5.74 -8.67
N THR A 36 11.79 5.02 -9.49
CA THR A 36 12.13 4.75 -10.90
C THR A 36 11.80 5.93 -11.83
N GLY A 37 11.13 6.97 -11.33
CA GLY A 37 10.69 8.13 -12.13
C GLY A 37 9.52 7.84 -13.07
N ALA A 38 8.85 6.69 -12.93
CA ALA A 38 7.67 6.33 -13.71
C ALA A 38 6.44 7.19 -13.35
N ILE A 39 6.38 7.69 -12.12
CA ILE A 39 5.37 8.65 -11.65
C ILE A 39 6.03 9.84 -10.96
N SER A 40 5.40 11.01 -11.05
CA SER A 40 5.81 12.21 -10.32
C SER A 40 5.32 12.19 -8.87
N GLN A 41 5.96 12.94 -7.98
CA GLN A 41 5.53 13.08 -6.57
C GLN A 41 4.04 13.41 -6.43
N SER A 42 3.51 14.28 -7.29
CA SER A 42 2.09 14.66 -7.30
C SER A 42 1.16 13.52 -7.74
N GLN A 43 1.63 12.61 -8.59
CA GLN A 43 0.88 11.43 -9.01
C GLN A 43 0.93 10.36 -7.92
N HIS A 44 2.08 10.17 -7.30
CA HIS A 44 2.22 9.32 -6.12
C HIS A 44 1.23 9.74 -5.03
N ASP A 45 1.18 11.03 -4.67
CA ASP A 45 0.29 11.55 -3.63
C ASP A 45 -1.20 11.36 -3.99
N LYS A 46 -1.58 11.65 -5.24
CA LYS A 46 -2.96 11.45 -5.73
C LYS A 46 -3.36 9.97 -5.69
N SER A 47 -2.49 9.08 -6.16
CA SER A 47 -2.74 7.64 -6.16
C SER A 47 -2.83 7.10 -4.73
N LEU A 48 -1.97 7.57 -3.83
CA LEU A 48 -1.99 7.18 -2.42
C LEU A 48 -3.27 7.64 -1.73
N ASN A 49 -3.69 8.88 -1.97
CA ASN A 49 -4.93 9.42 -1.39
C ASN A 49 -6.16 8.64 -1.89
N CYS A 50 -6.25 8.42 -3.20
CA CYS A 50 -7.33 7.61 -3.80
C CYS A 50 -7.34 6.17 -3.27
N LEU A 51 -6.17 5.59 -2.99
CA LEU A 51 -6.05 4.27 -2.41
C LEU A 51 -6.57 4.22 -0.96
N ILE A 52 -6.24 5.22 -0.14
CA ILE A 52 -6.73 5.35 1.24
C ILE A 52 -8.26 5.45 1.23
N GLU A 53 -8.82 6.31 0.37
CA GLU A 53 -10.27 6.48 0.21
C GLU A 53 -10.97 5.18 -0.22
N LYS A 54 -10.44 4.50 -1.25
CA LYS A 54 -11.02 3.26 -1.78
C LYS A 54 -10.97 2.10 -0.80
N MET A 55 -9.90 2.00 -0.02
CA MET A 55 -9.76 0.92 0.97
C MET A 55 -10.61 1.16 2.22
N GLY A 56 -11.14 2.39 2.37
CA GLY A 56 -11.91 2.78 3.54
C GLY A 56 -11.11 2.62 4.82
N ILE A 57 -9.79 2.78 4.75
CA ILE A 57 -8.94 2.87 5.93
C ILE A 57 -9.24 4.26 6.47
N GLY A 58 -10.21 4.32 7.38
CA GLY A 58 -10.70 5.56 7.95
C GLY A 58 -9.56 6.38 8.56
N GLU A 59 -9.75 7.69 8.58
CA GLU A 59 -8.88 8.73 9.14
C GLU A 59 -8.36 8.44 10.57
N GLU A 60 -8.90 7.43 11.25
CA GLU A 60 -8.45 6.86 12.52
C GLU A 60 -7.02 6.25 12.48
N ASN A 61 -6.52 5.84 11.30
CA ASN A 61 -5.19 5.24 11.14
C ASN A 61 -4.20 6.13 10.36
N ARG A 62 -4.48 7.43 10.25
CA ARG A 62 -3.59 8.42 9.61
C ARG A 62 -2.40 8.81 10.48
#